data_AF-A0A918Q1L3-F1
#
_entry.id   AF-A0A918Q1L3-F1
#
_cell.length_a   1.000
_cell.length_b   1.000
_cell.length_c   1.000
_cell.angle_alpha   90.00
_cell.angle_beta   90.00
_cell.angle_gamma   90.00
#
_symmetry.space_group_name_H-M   'P 1'
#
loop_
_entity.id
_entity.type
_entity.pdbx_description
1 polymer ?
#
loop_
_entity_poly.entity_id
_entity_poly.type
_entity_poly.pdbx_seq_one_letter_code
_entity_poly.pdbx_strand_id
1 'polypeptide(L)'
;MQDHLKSLSLMCAEVGGRFLDPASAMRVADFNGDGRADYGVYQGELICDGAASLYGGNAGSPLTVFVSGPAGYKEAWGGYVYAANLDKSAASAKLWVDVAGANCGSTAKRSFATEVFCSRGLMWVPAKAKLDFEPLAKMRKMQ
;
A
#
# COMPACT_ATOMS: atom_id res chain seq x y z
N MET A 1 -9.49 -9.59 -2.81
CA MET A 1 -8.12 -9.93 -2.35
C MET A 1 -7.57 -11.14 -3.09
N GLN A 2 -8.14 -12.34 -2.96
CA GLN A 2 -7.58 -13.53 -3.64
C GLN A 2 -7.57 -13.40 -5.17
N ASP A 3 -8.64 -12.86 -5.75
CA ASP A 3 -8.68 -12.59 -7.20
C ASP A 3 -7.64 -11.54 -7.62
N HIS A 4 -7.28 -10.61 -6.73
CA HIS A 4 -6.25 -9.62 -6.99
C HIS A 4 -4.86 -10.27 -7.06
N LEU A 5 -4.51 -11.14 -6.09
CA LEU A 5 -3.26 -11.92 -6.13
C LEU A 5 -3.21 -12.85 -7.33
N LYS A 6 -4.33 -13.48 -7.70
CA LYS A 6 -4.43 -14.30 -8.92
C LYS A 6 -4.16 -13.47 -10.17
N SER A 7 -4.78 -12.28 -10.27
CA SER A 7 -4.55 -11.37 -11.40
C SER A 7 -3.08 -10.95 -11.50
N LEU A 8 -2.43 -10.65 -10.37
CA LEU A 8 -1.00 -10.32 -10.32
C LEU A 8 -0.15 -11.50 -10.80
N SER A 9 -0.41 -12.71 -10.29
CA SER A 9 0.29 -13.92 -10.72
C SER A 9 0.17 -14.16 -12.24
N LEU A 10 -1.01 -13.93 -12.83
CA LEU A 10 -1.22 -14.03 -14.27
C LEU A 10 -0.42 -12.99 -15.05
N MET A 11 -0.44 -11.73 -14.62
CA MET A 11 0.37 -10.67 -15.26
C MET A 11 1.87 -11.01 -15.26
N CYS A 12 2.39 -11.59 -14.17
CA CYS A 12 3.76 -12.05 -14.12
C CYS A 12 4.05 -13.17 -15.14
N ALA A 13 3.15 -14.15 -15.23
CA ALA A 13 3.31 -15.26 -16.18
C ALA A 13 3.23 -14.78 -17.64
N GLU A 14 2.37 -13.81 -17.95
CA GLU A 14 2.20 -13.26 -19.30
C GLU A 14 3.48 -12.61 -19.86
N VAL A 15 4.31 -12.03 -18.99
CA VAL A 15 5.61 -11.46 -19.37
C VAL A 15 6.76 -12.48 -19.28
N GLY A 16 6.45 -13.77 -19.12
CA GLY A 16 7.43 -14.86 -19.02
C GLY A 16 8.11 -14.96 -17.65
N GLY A 17 7.59 -14.25 -16.64
CA GLY A 17 8.11 -14.29 -15.29
C GLY A 17 7.53 -15.43 -14.45
N ARG A 18 8.16 -15.67 -13.30
CA ARG A 18 7.70 -16.63 -12.29
C ARG A 18 7.29 -15.91 -11.02
N PHE A 19 6.01 -16.02 -10.66
CA PHE A 19 5.46 -15.41 -9.46
C PHE A 19 5.87 -16.20 -8.22
N LEU A 20 6.57 -15.55 -7.28
CA LEU A 20 7.14 -16.18 -6.09
C LEU A 20 6.70 -15.44 -4.83
N ASP A 21 6.57 -16.19 -3.73
CA ASP A 21 6.36 -15.71 -2.37
C ASP A 21 5.46 -14.45 -2.24
N PRO A 22 4.15 -14.56 -2.48
CA PRO A 22 3.26 -13.41 -2.33
C PRO A 22 3.14 -12.92 -0.87
N ALA A 23 3.60 -13.71 0.12
CA ALA A 23 3.44 -13.38 1.53
C ALA A 23 4.31 -12.20 1.96
N SER A 24 5.49 -12.02 1.33
CA SER A 24 6.36 -10.86 1.57
C SER A 24 5.65 -9.53 1.31
N ALA A 25 4.81 -9.47 0.29
CA ALA A 25 4.03 -8.30 -0.12
C ALA A 25 2.78 -8.04 0.75
N MET A 26 2.44 -8.94 1.67
CA MET A 26 1.21 -8.84 2.46
C MET A 26 1.43 -8.03 3.74
N ARG A 27 0.46 -7.16 4.05
CA ARG A 27 0.32 -6.46 5.33
C ARG A 27 -0.97 -6.91 5.98
N VAL A 28 -0.86 -7.70 7.04
CA VAL A 28 -2.02 -8.31 7.71
C VAL A 28 -2.21 -7.69 9.10
N ALA A 29 -3.35 -7.03 9.29
CA ALA A 29 -3.78 -6.45 10.56
C ALA A 29 -5.27 -6.07 10.51
N ASP A 30 -5.86 -5.68 11.64
CA ASP A 30 -7.19 -5.06 11.68
C ASP A 30 -7.07 -3.55 11.42
N PHE A 31 -7.47 -3.08 10.24
CA PHE A 31 -7.36 -1.68 9.83
C PHE A 31 -8.66 -0.89 10.07
N ASN A 32 -9.80 -1.55 10.20
CA ASN A 32 -11.11 -0.91 10.41
C ASN A 32 -11.62 -1.00 11.87
N GLY A 33 -10.93 -1.77 12.73
CA GLY A 33 -11.23 -1.94 14.15
C GLY A 33 -12.35 -2.94 14.45
N ASP A 34 -12.69 -3.83 13.51
CA ASP A 34 -13.79 -4.77 13.65
C ASP A 34 -13.41 -6.13 14.27
N GLY A 35 -12.13 -6.30 14.64
CA GLY A 35 -11.57 -7.49 15.25
C GLY A 35 -11.24 -8.61 14.26
N ARG A 36 -11.41 -8.41 12.95
CA ARG A 36 -11.02 -9.36 11.90
C ARG A 36 -9.78 -8.86 11.16
N ALA A 37 -9.07 -9.80 10.53
CA ALA A 37 -7.90 -9.48 9.74
C ALA A 37 -8.29 -8.83 8.40
N ASP A 38 -7.64 -7.71 8.10
CA ASP A 38 -7.61 -7.00 6.83
C ASP A 38 -6.26 -7.21 6.13
N TYR A 39 -6.20 -6.85 4.83
CA TYR A 39 -5.06 -7.15 3.98
C TYR A 39 -4.62 -5.97 3.13
N GLY A 40 -3.38 -5.51 3.29
CA GLY A 40 -2.68 -4.70 2.31
C GLY A 40 -1.84 -5.59 1.39
N VAL A 41 -1.87 -5.33 0.09
CA VAL A 41 -1.00 -5.98 -0.92
C VAL A 41 -0.11 -4.91 -1.53
N TYR A 42 1.16 -4.86 -1.12
CA TYR A 42 2.14 -3.92 -1.66
C TYR A 42 2.90 -4.56 -2.81
N GLN A 43 2.59 -4.16 -4.03
CA GLN A 43 3.13 -4.81 -5.22
C GLN A 43 4.63 -4.57 -5.41
N GLY A 44 5.21 -3.55 -4.77
CA GLY A 44 6.65 -3.28 -4.81
C GLY A 44 7.50 -4.34 -4.12
N GLU A 45 6.88 -5.23 -3.34
CA GLU A 45 7.55 -6.39 -2.71
C GLU A 45 7.13 -7.73 -3.35
N LEU A 46 6.30 -7.70 -4.39
CA LEU A 46 5.98 -8.93 -5.13
C LEU A 46 7.18 -9.38 -5.96
N ILE A 47 7.46 -10.66 -5.88
CA ILE A 47 8.56 -11.26 -6.65
C ILE A 47 7.99 -11.83 -7.95
N CYS A 48 8.33 -11.18 -9.05
CA CYS A 48 8.18 -11.74 -10.39
C CYS A 48 9.57 -11.99 -10.97
N ASP A 49 10.09 -13.19 -10.74
CA ASP A 49 11.42 -13.58 -11.20
C ASP A 49 11.46 -13.60 -12.73
N GLY A 50 12.50 -13.03 -13.33
CA GLY A 50 12.57 -12.75 -14.77
C GLY A 50 11.88 -11.45 -15.22
N ALA A 51 11.10 -10.77 -14.36
CA ALA A 51 10.46 -9.49 -14.65
C ALA A 51 10.31 -8.60 -13.39
N ALA A 52 11.42 -8.34 -12.70
CA ALA A 52 11.44 -7.66 -11.39
C ALA A 52 10.83 -6.25 -11.39
N SER A 53 10.83 -5.55 -12.52
CA SER A 53 10.26 -4.20 -12.66
C SER A 53 8.77 -4.19 -13.00
N LEU A 54 8.11 -5.34 -13.12
CA LEU A 54 6.73 -5.43 -13.63
C LEU A 54 5.73 -4.56 -12.83
N TYR A 55 5.90 -4.49 -11.52
CA TYR A 55 4.93 -3.87 -10.61
C TYR A 55 5.33 -2.48 -10.11
N GLY A 56 6.47 -1.96 -10.51
CA GLY A 56 7.03 -0.71 -9.98
C GLY A 56 7.52 0.22 -11.06
N GLY A 57 7.43 1.52 -10.79
CA GLY A 57 7.97 2.55 -11.68
C GLY A 57 8.38 3.81 -10.92
N ASN A 58 8.59 4.90 -11.65
CA ASN A 58 9.06 6.17 -11.07
C ASN A 58 8.09 6.81 -10.07
N ALA A 59 6.82 6.40 -10.07
CA ALA A 59 5.82 6.86 -9.10
C ALA A 59 5.71 5.97 -7.86
N GLY A 60 6.60 4.97 -7.72
CA GLY A 60 6.48 3.90 -6.74
C GLY A 60 5.76 2.68 -7.32
N SER A 61 5.25 1.83 -6.44
CA SER A 61 4.50 0.62 -6.78
C SER A 61 3.09 0.67 -6.17
N PRO A 62 2.09 0.03 -6.78
CA PRO A 62 0.74 0.01 -6.22
C PRO A 62 0.70 -0.67 -4.84
N LEU A 63 -0.11 -0.11 -3.95
CA LEU A 63 -0.61 -0.75 -2.76
C LEU A 63 -2.14 -0.74 -2.82
N THR A 64 -2.75 -1.89 -2.60
CA THR A 64 -4.21 -2.02 -2.46
C THR A 64 -4.52 -2.57 -1.08
N VAL A 65 -5.41 -1.91 -0.33
CA VAL A 65 -5.85 -2.36 0.98
C VAL A 65 -7.29 -2.85 0.90
N PHE A 66 -7.51 -4.06 1.39
CA PHE A 66 -8.81 -4.71 1.48
C PHE A 66 -9.21 -4.84 2.94
N VAL A 67 -10.38 -4.33 3.30
CA VAL A 67 -10.98 -4.52 4.63
C VAL A 67 -12.02 -5.63 4.60
N SER A 68 -12.12 -6.35 5.70
CA SER A 68 -13.09 -7.40 5.90
C SER A 68 -14.51 -6.80 6.03
N GLY A 69 -15.51 -7.61 5.71
CA GLY A 69 -16.91 -7.21 5.82
C GLY A 69 -17.84 -8.42 5.68
N PRO A 70 -19.16 -8.23 5.87
CA PRO A 70 -20.11 -9.34 5.90
C PRO A 70 -20.18 -10.15 4.59
N ALA A 71 -19.90 -9.50 3.46
CA ALA A 71 -19.88 -10.11 2.13
C ALA A 71 -18.46 -10.49 1.65
N GLY A 72 -17.49 -10.57 2.58
CA GLY A 72 -16.07 -10.76 2.29
C GLY A 72 -15.30 -9.44 2.19
N TYR A 73 -14.15 -9.49 1.53
CA TYR A 73 -13.19 -8.39 1.48
C TYR A 73 -13.54 -7.35 0.42
N LYS A 74 -13.48 -6.07 0.79
CA LYS A 74 -13.67 -4.93 -0.13
C LYS A 74 -12.46 -4.03 -0.14
N GLU A 75 -12.12 -3.49 -1.31
CA GLU A 75 -11.06 -2.49 -1.40
C GLU A 75 -11.46 -1.23 -0.62
N ALA A 76 -10.62 -0.87 0.35
CA ALA A 76 -10.77 0.30 1.21
C ALA A 76 -9.84 1.44 0.84
N TRP A 77 -8.76 1.16 0.10
CA TRP A 77 -7.76 2.14 -0.32
C TRP A 77 -6.92 1.59 -1.47
N GLY A 78 -6.47 2.47 -2.36
CA GLY A 78 -5.56 2.15 -3.44
C GLY A 78 -4.71 3.36 -3.82
N GLY A 79 -3.43 3.15 -4.12
CA GLY A 79 -2.52 4.21 -4.53
C GLY A 79 -1.12 3.70 -4.84
N TYR A 80 -0.29 4.56 -5.42
CA TYR A 80 1.13 4.29 -5.64
C TYR A 80 1.94 4.80 -4.44
N VAL A 81 2.84 3.95 -3.94
CA VAL A 81 3.66 4.23 -2.75
C VAL A 81 5.09 3.72 -2.98
N TYR A 82 6.05 4.29 -2.27
CA TYR A 82 7.47 3.88 -2.33
C TYR A 82 7.81 2.81 -1.28
N ALA A 83 7.00 2.70 -0.23
CA ALA A 83 7.07 1.64 0.77
C ALA A 83 5.73 1.52 1.49
N ALA A 84 5.48 0.35 2.08
CA ALA A 84 4.34 0.09 2.94
C ALA A 84 4.79 -0.65 4.19
N ASN A 85 4.81 0.02 5.34
CA ASN A 85 5.36 -0.51 6.60
C ASN A 85 4.25 -0.66 7.64
N LEU A 86 4.09 -1.86 8.17
CA LEU A 86 3.08 -2.13 9.20
C LEU A 86 3.70 -1.99 10.59
N ASP A 87 3.28 -0.96 11.31
CA ASP A 87 3.64 -0.72 12.70
C ASP A 87 2.64 -1.42 13.62
N LYS A 88 3.10 -2.48 14.31
CA LYS A 88 2.30 -3.27 15.27
C LYS A 88 2.59 -2.91 16.73
N SER A 89 3.34 -1.84 16.98
CA SER A 89 3.75 -1.47 18.35
C SER A 89 2.60 -0.88 19.18
N ALA A 90 1.55 -0.37 18.54
CA ALA A 90 0.37 0.20 19.19
C ALA A 90 -0.77 -0.83 19.30
N ALA A 91 -1.75 -0.54 20.16
CA ALA A 91 -2.95 -1.38 20.35
C ALA A 91 -3.75 -1.60 19.06
N SER A 92 -3.67 -0.65 18.12
CA SER A 92 -4.16 -0.79 16.76
C SER A 92 -2.98 -0.72 15.80
N ALA A 93 -2.79 -1.74 14.97
CA ALA A 93 -1.72 -1.71 13.97
C ALA A 93 -1.94 -0.55 12.99
N LYS A 94 -0.86 0.13 12.61
CA LYS A 94 -0.89 1.27 11.70
C LYS A 94 -0.12 0.94 10.43
N LEU A 95 -0.75 1.07 9.27
CA LEU A 95 -0.07 1.01 7.98
C LEU A 95 0.48 2.39 7.63
N TRP A 96 1.81 2.51 7.62
CA TRP A 96 2.53 3.68 7.14
C TRP A 96 2.93 3.47 5.69
N VAL A 97 2.73 4.48 4.85
CA VAL A 97 3.11 4.42 3.45
C VAL A 97 3.99 5.60 3.08
N ASP A 98 5.06 5.33 2.33
CA ASP A 98 5.96 6.35 1.86
C ASP A 98 5.44 6.91 0.53
N VAL A 99 5.30 8.23 0.47
CA VAL A 99 4.68 8.97 -0.63
C VAL A 99 5.49 10.23 -0.89
N ALA A 100 5.14 10.95 -1.95
CA ALA A 100 5.87 12.13 -2.40
C ALA A 100 4.97 13.31 -2.76
N GLY A 101 5.57 14.48 -2.94
CA GLY A 101 4.94 15.65 -3.56
C GLY A 101 3.78 16.22 -2.75
N ALA A 102 2.61 16.36 -3.38
CA ALA A 102 1.42 16.93 -2.75
C ALA A 102 0.95 16.12 -1.53
N ASN A 103 1.21 14.81 -1.51
CA ASN A 103 0.95 13.97 -0.32
C ASN A 103 1.86 14.32 0.87
N CYS A 104 2.89 15.13 0.66
CA CYS A 104 3.76 15.67 1.69
C CYS A 104 3.55 17.19 1.91
N GLY A 105 2.47 17.75 1.35
CA GLY A 105 2.18 19.18 1.41
C GLY A 105 3.02 20.05 0.46
N SER A 106 3.80 19.44 -0.43
CA SER A 106 4.52 20.20 -1.46
C SER A 106 3.54 20.78 -2.47
N THR A 107 3.62 22.08 -2.71
CA THR A 107 2.89 22.79 -3.77
C THR A 107 3.76 23.11 -4.99
N ALA A 108 5.06 22.80 -4.90
CA ALA A 108 6.02 23.09 -5.96
C ALA A 108 6.08 21.93 -6.97
N LYS A 109 6.14 22.27 -8.27
CA LYS A 109 6.50 21.31 -9.31
C LYS A 109 8.00 21.02 -9.20
N ARG A 110 8.35 19.79 -8.81
CA ARG A 110 9.73 19.35 -8.60
C ARG A 110 10.06 18.22 -9.59
N SER A 111 11.34 18.07 -9.90
CA SER A 111 11.84 16.84 -10.53
C SER A 111 11.90 15.74 -9.47
N PHE A 112 11.89 14.47 -9.88
CA PHE A 112 12.03 13.36 -8.94
C PHE A 112 13.26 13.51 -8.02
N ALA A 113 14.39 13.99 -8.56
CA ALA A 113 15.63 14.21 -7.81
C ALA A 113 15.55 15.31 -6.74
N THR A 114 14.54 16.19 -6.80
CA THR A 114 14.36 17.30 -5.85
C THR A 114 13.01 17.19 -5.11
N GLU A 115 12.35 16.05 -5.24
CA GLU A 115 11.04 15.79 -4.69
C GLU A 115 11.09 15.60 -3.16
N VAL A 116 10.01 15.97 -2.49
CA VAL A 116 9.85 15.79 -1.06
C VAL A 116 9.12 14.47 -0.81
N PHE A 117 9.78 13.58 -0.06
CA PHE A 117 9.22 12.32 0.39
C PHE A 117 8.81 12.40 1.87
N CYS A 118 7.77 11.65 2.23
CA CYS A 118 7.27 11.56 3.59
C CYS A 118 6.52 10.25 3.80
N SER A 119 6.42 9.80 5.05
CA SER A 119 5.53 8.70 5.41
C SER A 119 4.19 9.23 5.92
N ARG A 120 3.09 8.67 5.41
CA ARG A 120 1.71 8.96 5.84
C ARG A 120 1.10 7.71 6.47
N GLY A 121 0.55 7.84 7.67
CA GLY A 121 -0.25 6.80 8.28
C GLY A 121 -1.63 6.73 7.62
N LEU A 122 -2.15 5.52 7.38
CA LEU A 122 -3.53 5.33 6.98
C LEU A 122 -4.44 5.26 8.22
N MET A 123 -5.65 5.80 8.10
CA MET A 123 -6.68 5.73 9.14
C MET A 123 -8.03 5.39 8.53
N TRP A 124 -8.83 4.61 9.27
CA TRP A 124 -10.20 4.30 8.87
C TRP A 124 -11.09 5.53 9.00
N VAL A 125 -11.91 5.76 7.97
CA VAL A 125 -12.92 6.81 7.92
C VAL A 125 -14.30 6.13 7.84
N PRO A 126 -14.98 5.89 8.98
CA PRO A 126 -16.22 5.12 9.01
C PRO A 126 -17.31 5.68 8.08
N ALA A 127 -17.43 7.01 7.99
CA ALA A 127 -18.41 7.68 7.14
C ALA A 127 -18.23 7.37 5.63
N LYS A 128 -17.01 7.03 5.21
CA LYS A 128 -16.72 6.67 3.81
C LYS A 128 -16.63 5.17 3.60
N ALA A 129 -16.54 4.38 4.67
CA ALA A 129 -16.13 2.98 4.63
C ALA A 129 -14.83 2.76 3.82
N LYS A 130 -13.85 3.66 4.02
CA LYS A 130 -12.55 3.69 3.34
C LYS A 130 -11.44 4.04 4.31
N LEU A 131 -10.20 3.71 3.97
CA LEU A 131 -9.04 4.33 4.61
C LEU A 131 -8.72 5.65 3.91
N ASP A 132 -8.12 6.56 4.65
CA ASP A 132 -7.60 7.83 4.15
C ASP A 132 -6.27 8.12 4.85
N PHE A 133 -5.50 9.08 4.33
CA PHE A 133 -4.31 9.51 5.06
C PHE A 133 -4.70 10.22 6.36
N GLU A 134 -3.92 9.99 7.41
CA GLU A 134 -3.95 10.86 8.59
C GLU A 134 -3.66 12.32 8.22
N PRO A 135 -4.15 13.29 9.01
CA PRO A 135 -3.88 14.71 8.76
C PRO A 135 -2.40 14.96 8.53
N LEU A 136 -2.08 15.88 7.61
CA LEU A 136 -0.70 16.15 7.18
C LEU A 136 0.23 16.47 8.36
N ALA A 137 -0.27 17.10 9.43
CA ALA A 137 0.48 17.39 10.65
C ALA A 137 1.05 16.14 11.37
N LYS A 138 0.51 14.94 11.09
CA LYS A 138 1.00 13.66 11.63
C LYS A 138 1.99 12.93 10.72
N MET A 139 2.34 13.51 9.56
CA MET A 139 3.30 12.89 8.64
C MET A 139 4.67 12.72 9.32
N ARG A 140 5.41 11.69 8.91
CA ARG A 140 6.81 11.51 9.30
C ARG A 140 7.68 12.00 8.14
N LYS A 141 8.63 12.88 8.43
CA LYS A 141 9.63 13.28 7.44
C LYS A 141 10.57 12.10 7.21
N MET A 142 10.87 11.82 5.95
CA MET A 142 11.94 10.90 5.60
C MET A 142 13.26 11.68 5.65
N GLN A 143 14.27 11.12 6.33
CA GLN A 143 15.61 11.71 6.41
C GLN A 143 16.41 11.39 5.17
#